data_AF-A0A853M056-F1
#
_entry.id   AF-A0A853M056-F1
#
_cell.length_a   1.000
_cell.length_b   1.000
_cell.length_c   1.000
_cell.angle_alpha   90.00
_cell.angle_beta   90.00
_cell.angle_gamma   90.00
#
_symmetry.space_group_name_H-M   'P 1'
#
loop_
_entity.id
_entity.type
_entity.pdbx_description
1 polymer ?
#
loop_
_entity_poly.entity_id
_entity_poly.type
_entity_poly.pdbx_seq_one_letter_code
_entity_poly.pdbx_strand_id
1 'polypeptide(L)'
;KELSDQIHDLAGEMFGVTRHWHRRIVRAGENTLQPFQERPPDRTIVDDDIVFLDLGPIFEEWEADFGRTFVLGDDPHKTALRDALPRVWEAGRDHFAGHPEITGAELFDYVVGVARAEGFEWGSRIAGHLIGEFPHKKIAGPGVEWIIMPGSNKPMRRTDPRGRICHWILEIHLVDRPRGFGGFYEQLLDLG
;
A
#
# COMPACT_ATOMS: atom_id res chain seq x y z
N LYS A 1 -1.55 -8.65 16.71
CA LYS A 1 -2.51 -7.69 17.33
C LYS A 1 -1.87 -6.63 18.23
N GLU A 2 -1.09 -6.99 19.26
CA GLU A 2 -0.57 -6.06 20.30
C GLU A 2 0.09 -4.78 19.75
N LEU A 3 1.07 -4.91 18.84
CA LEU A 3 1.74 -3.73 18.24
C LEU A 3 0.77 -2.79 17.51
N SER A 4 -0.27 -3.32 16.87
CA SER A 4 -1.29 -2.50 16.19
C SER A 4 -2.09 -1.64 17.18
N ASP A 5 -2.39 -2.18 18.36
CA ASP A 5 -3.11 -1.47 19.41
C ASP A 5 -2.19 -0.41 20.06
N GLN A 6 -0.91 -0.73 20.30
CA GLN A 6 0.07 0.24 20.81
C GLN A 6 0.27 1.43 19.85
N ILE A 7 0.39 1.19 18.53
CA ILE A 7 0.48 2.25 17.52
C ILE A 7 -0.78 3.10 17.51
N HIS A 8 -1.96 2.46 17.59
CA HIS A 8 -3.24 3.16 17.64
C HIS A 8 -3.34 4.07 18.87
N ASP A 9 -3.01 3.56 20.05
CA ASP A 9 -3.12 4.32 21.30
C ASP A 9 -2.15 5.50 21.31
N LEU A 10 -0.91 5.28 20.85
CA LEU A 10 0.08 6.34 20.69
C LEU A 10 -0.38 7.43 19.71
N ALA A 11 -0.97 7.05 18.56
CA ALA A 11 -1.50 7.99 17.59
C ALA A 11 -2.69 8.79 18.14
N GLY A 12 -3.53 8.15 18.96
CA GLY A 12 -4.62 8.79 19.69
C GLY A 12 -4.10 9.82 20.71
N GLU A 13 -3.09 9.46 21.49
CA GLU A 13 -2.49 10.34 22.50
C GLU A 13 -1.76 11.54 21.88
N MET A 14 -0.96 11.31 20.83
CA MET A 14 -0.12 12.36 20.24
C MET A 14 -0.86 13.28 19.27
N PHE A 15 -1.84 12.72 18.52
CA PHE A 15 -2.43 13.42 17.36
C PHE A 15 -3.97 13.37 17.34
N GLY A 16 -4.61 12.72 18.32
CA GLY A 16 -6.08 12.59 18.36
C GLY A 16 -6.65 11.63 17.31
N VAL A 17 -5.81 10.82 16.65
CA VAL A 17 -6.24 9.88 15.61
C VAL A 17 -6.90 8.66 16.24
N THR A 18 -8.21 8.53 16.08
CA THR A 18 -9.02 7.46 16.71
C THR A 18 -9.83 6.63 15.72
N ARG A 19 -9.93 7.09 14.47
CA ARG A 19 -10.76 6.46 13.42
C ARG A 19 -9.86 5.97 12.27
N HIS A 20 -10.24 4.83 11.71
CA HIS A 20 -9.57 4.22 10.56
C HIS A 20 -10.62 3.74 9.56
N TRP A 21 -10.34 3.87 8.26
CA TRP A 21 -11.29 3.50 7.20
C TRP A 21 -11.15 2.04 6.74
N HIS A 22 -10.05 1.37 7.08
CA HIS A 22 -9.89 -0.07 6.97
C HIS A 22 -9.22 -0.70 8.21
N ARG A 23 -9.01 -2.03 8.14
CA ARG A 23 -8.33 -2.81 9.18
C ARG A 23 -6.87 -2.36 9.27
N ARG A 24 -6.40 -1.99 10.47
CA ARG A 24 -4.98 -1.75 10.74
C ARG A 24 -4.19 -3.05 10.56
N ILE A 25 -3.15 -3.02 9.74
CA ILE A 25 -2.35 -4.20 9.42
C ILE A 25 -0.96 -4.06 10.06
N VAL A 26 -0.56 -5.14 10.72
CA VAL A 26 0.82 -5.39 11.14
C VAL A 26 1.12 -6.84 10.75
N ARG A 27 2.14 -7.06 9.93
CA ARG A 27 2.59 -8.41 9.54
C ARG A 27 4.07 -8.55 9.79
N ALA A 28 4.49 -9.69 10.32
CA ALA A 28 5.87 -10.01 10.64
C ALA A 28 6.27 -11.38 10.05
N GLY A 29 7.53 -11.53 9.67
CA GLY A 29 8.07 -12.77 9.10
C GLY A 29 7.23 -13.28 7.93
N GLU A 30 6.85 -14.56 7.94
CA GLU A 30 6.07 -15.19 6.86
C GLU A 30 4.70 -14.55 6.60
N ASN A 31 4.10 -13.88 7.60
CA ASN A 31 2.82 -13.20 7.41
C ASN A 31 2.95 -12.04 6.41
N THR A 32 4.16 -11.52 6.17
CA THR A 32 4.41 -10.45 5.19
C THR A 32 4.21 -10.90 3.74
N LEU A 33 4.12 -12.20 3.46
CA LEU A 33 3.79 -12.74 2.13
C LEU A 33 2.32 -12.52 1.75
N GLN A 34 1.47 -12.28 2.75
CA GLN A 34 0.03 -12.30 2.58
C GLN A 34 -0.47 -10.89 2.18
N PRO A 35 -1.38 -10.74 1.19
CA PRO A 35 -1.97 -9.45 0.82
C PRO A 35 -3.10 -9.01 1.77
N PHE A 36 -3.61 -7.78 1.59
CA PHE A 36 -4.61 -7.16 2.47
C PHE A 36 -5.84 -8.03 2.79
N GLN A 37 -6.37 -8.81 1.83
CA GLN A 37 -7.58 -9.61 2.04
C GLN A 37 -7.39 -10.77 3.01
N GLU A 38 -6.15 -11.25 3.16
CA GLU A 38 -5.84 -12.41 3.97
C GLU A 38 -5.83 -12.10 5.47
N ARG A 39 -6.08 -13.16 6.26
CA ARG A 39 -6.15 -13.11 7.72
C ARG A 39 -5.28 -14.22 8.33
N PRO A 40 -3.94 -14.13 8.18
CA PRO A 40 -3.06 -15.10 8.80
C PRO A 40 -3.20 -15.05 10.34
N PRO A 41 -2.87 -16.15 11.03
CA PRO A 41 -2.89 -16.16 12.50
C PRO A 41 -1.90 -15.13 13.07
N ASP A 42 -2.24 -14.60 14.24
CA ASP A 42 -1.32 -13.76 15.02
C ASP A 42 -0.05 -14.56 15.36
N ARG A 43 1.10 -13.89 15.30
CA ARG A 43 2.40 -14.45 15.71
C ARG A 43 3.17 -13.43 16.55
N THR A 44 4.09 -13.93 17.35
CA THR A 44 5.03 -13.08 18.11
C THR A 44 6.08 -12.55 17.14
N ILE A 45 6.39 -11.25 17.22
CA ILE A 45 7.51 -10.65 16.50
C ILE A 45 8.80 -11.10 17.18
N VAL A 46 9.76 -11.60 16.42
CA VAL A 46 11.03 -12.13 16.93
C VAL A 46 12.21 -11.36 16.35
N ASP A 47 13.40 -11.62 16.90
CA ASP A 47 14.66 -11.08 16.36
C ASP A 47 14.81 -11.46 14.88
N ASP A 48 15.42 -10.57 14.10
CA ASP A 48 15.62 -10.67 12.65
C ASP A 48 14.34 -10.70 11.80
N ASP A 49 13.15 -10.45 12.35
CA ASP A 49 11.93 -10.35 11.53
C ASP A 49 11.97 -9.16 10.56
N ILE A 50 11.26 -9.32 9.44
CA ILE A 50 10.81 -8.21 8.62
C ILE A 50 9.34 -7.94 8.97
N VAL A 51 9.01 -6.68 9.19
CA VAL A 51 7.69 -6.25 9.66
C VAL A 51 7.17 -5.16 8.74
N PHE A 52 5.93 -5.26 8.28
CA PHE A 52 5.27 -4.13 7.63
C PHE A 52 4.01 -3.69 8.38
N LEU A 53 3.77 -2.40 8.26
CA LEU A 53 2.56 -1.70 8.71
C LEU A 53 1.79 -1.23 7.47
N ASP A 54 0.47 -1.25 7.57
CA ASP A 54 -0.46 -0.68 6.58
C ASP A 54 -1.65 -0.10 7.38
N LEU A 55 -1.78 1.22 7.31
CA LEU A 55 -2.58 2.04 8.21
C LEU A 55 -3.35 3.11 7.43
N GLY A 56 -4.68 3.00 7.46
CA GLY A 56 -5.57 4.02 6.90
C GLY A 56 -6.30 4.83 7.95
N PRO A 57 -5.64 5.81 8.60
CA PRO A 57 -6.30 6.69 9.55
C PRO A 57 -7.27 7.63 8.83
N ILE A 58 -8.22 8.17 9.60
CA ILE A 58 -9.12 9.23 9.14
C ILE A 58 -8.75 10.51 9.89
N PHE A 59 -8.41 11.54 9.13
CA PHE A 59 -8.21 12.90 9.64
C PHE A 59 -9.43 13.74 9.26
N GLU A 60 -10.18 14.19 10.28
CA GLU A 60 -11.50 14.81 10.08
C GLU A 60 -12.44 13.92 9.25
N GLU A 61 -12.75 14.31 8.02
CA GLU A 61 -13.57 13.55 7.06
C GLU A 61 -12.75 12.99 5.88
N TRP A 62 -11.42 13.03 5.97
CA TRP A 62 -10.52 12.59 4.90
C TRP A 62 -9.78 11.32 5.27
N GLU A 63 -9.76 10.39 4.33
CA GLU A 63 -8.95 9.19 4.43
C GLU A 63 -7.49 9.52 4.09
N ALA A 64 -6.58 8.98 4.88
CA ALA A 64 -5.16 8.87 4.54
C ALA A 64 -4.79 7.39 4.50
N ASP A 65 -3.68 7.07 3.83
CA ASP A 65 -3.15 5.72 3.77
C ASP A 65 -1.63 5.73 3.77
N PHE A 66 -1.04 4.85 4.58
CA PHE A 66 0.39 4.83 4.83
C PHE A 66 0.89 3.47 5.32
N GLY A 67 1.88 2.96 4.59
CA GLY A 67 2.42 1.64 4.82
C GLY A 67 3.93 1.63 4.64
N ARG A 68 4.63 0.96 5.56
CA ARG A 68 6.10 0.91 5.60
C ARG A 68 6.59 -0.43 6.11
N THR A 69 7.77 -0.81 5.63
CA THR A 69 8.48 -2.03 6.02
C THR A 69 9.72 -1.71 6.84
N PHE A 70 9.94 -2.49 7.89
CA PHE A 70 11.03 -2.40 8.85
C PHE A 70 11.73 -3.75 8.95
N VAL A 71 13.04 -3.74 9.16
CA VAL A 71 13.86 -4.95 9.35
C VAL A 71 14.45 -4.88 10.76
N LEU A 72 14.20 -5.93 11.56
CA LEU A 72 14.59 -6.02 12.96
C LEU A 72 15.89 -6.84 13.13
N GLY A 73 16.90 -6.50 12.34
CA GLY A 73 18.15 -7.25 12.23
C GLY A 73 19.02 -6.74 11.09
N ASP A 74 20.02 -7.52 10.70
CA ASP A 74 20.99 -7.18 9.64
C ASP A 74 20.97 -8.12 8.43
N ASP A 75 19.93 -8.95 8.30
CA ASP A 75 19.72 -9.84 7.16
C ASP A 75 19.76 -9.04 5.84
N PRO A 76 20.75 -9.31 4.96
CA PRO A 76 20.95 -8.52 3.74
C PRO A 76 19.82 -8.73 2.73
N HIS A 77 19.11 -9.87 2.75
CA HIS A 77 18.00 -10.12 1.83
C HIS A 77 16.74 -9.36 2.23
N LYS A 78 16.43 -9.32 3.54
CA LYS A 78 15.33 -8.49 4.06
C LYS A 78 15.60 -7.01 3.83
N THR A 79 16.84 -6.59 4.05
CA THR A 79 17.31 -5.22 3.75
C THR A 79 17.14 -4.87 2.28
N ALA A 80 17.55 -5.77 1.37
CA ALA A 80 17.39 -5.56 -0.06
C ALA A 80 15.92 -5.40 -0.48
N LEU A 81 15.01 -6.22 0.07
CA LEU A 81 13.58 -6.09 -0.20
C LEU A 81 13.02 -4.76 0.33
N ARG A 82 13.35 -4.41 1.58
CA ARG A 82 12.95 -3.13 2.20
C ARG A 82 13.37 -1.94 1.33
N ASP A 83 14.59 -1.97 0.79
CA ASP A 83 15.15 -0.88 0.00
C ASP A 83 14.63 -0.85 -1.44
N ALA A 84 14.20 -1.98 -1.98
CA ALA A 84 13.56 -2.05 -3.30
C ALA A 84 12.15 -1.43 -3.30
N LEU A 85 11.40 -1.57 -2.20
CA LEU A 85 10.04 -1.02 -2.08
C LEU A 85 9.93 0.48 -2.47
N PRO A 86 10.70 1.41 -1.86
CA PRO A 86 10.62 2.81 -2.24
C PRO A 86 11.10 3.06 -3.67
N ARG A 87 12.08 2.30 -4.20
CA ARG A 87 12.52 2.44 -5.60
C ARG A 87 11.42 2.07 -6.59
N VAL A 88 10.71 0.96 -6.35
CA VAL A 88 9.57 0.54 -7.17
C VAL A 88 8.46 1.59 -7.10
N TRP A 89 8.18 2.11 -5.90
CA TRP A 89 7.19 3.17 -5.72
C TRP A 89 7.55 4.46 -6.46
N GLU A 90 8.80 4.91 -6.34
CA GLU A 90 9.32 6.11 -7.03
C GLU A 90 9.26 5.94 -8.55
N ALA A 91 9.65 4.77 -9.06
CA ALA A 91 9.52 4.47 -10.49
C ALA A 91 8.06 4.55 -10.95
N GLY A 92 7.12 4.01 -10.16
CA GLY A 92 5.69 4.10 -10.44
C GLY A 92 5.17 5.54 -10.43
N ARG A 93 5.59 6.34 -9.43
CA ARG A 93 5.27 7.77 -9.35
C ARG A 93 5.77 8.53 -10.57
N ASP A 94 7.03 8.33 -10.95
CA ASP A 94 7.64 9.05 -12.08
C ASP A 94 6.99 8.63 -13.40
N HIS A 95 6.65 7.35 -13.55
CA HIS A 95 5.90 6.86 -14.71
C HIS A 95 4.50 7.49 -14.78
N PHE A 96 3.78 7.53 -13.65
CA PHE A 96 2.48 8.21 -13.57
C PHE A 96 2.56 9.72 -13.88
N ALA A 97 3.62 10.40 -13.43
CA ALA A 97 3.85 11.81 -13.72
C ALA A 97 4.14 12.05 -15.21
N GLY A 98 4.91 11.16 -15.85
CA GLY A 98 5.26 11.24 -17.27
C GLY A 98 4.15 10.86 -18.26
N HIS A 99 3.06 10.25 -17.78
CA HIS A 99 1.97 9.73 -18.64
C HIS A 99 0.61 10.27 -18.16
N PRO A 100 0.18 11.46 -18.62
CA PRO A 100 -1.05 12.10 -18.15
C PRO A 100 -2.33 11.27 -18.33
N GLU A 101 -2.39 10.46 -19.40
CA GLU A 101 -3.56 9.64 -19.74
C GLU A 101 -3.50 8.21 -19.16
N ILE A 102 -2.51 7.91 -18.31
CA ILE A 102 -2.30 6.56 -17.79
C ILE A 102 -3.53 6.03 -17.07
N THR A 103 -3.82 4.76 -17.33
CA THR A 103 -4.90 4.01 -16.70
C THR A 103 -4.38 3.21 -15.50
N GLY A 104 -5.29 2.77 -14.62
CA GLY A 104 -4.92 1.93 -13.48
C GLY A 104 -4.32 0.59 -13.91
N ALA A 105 -4.75 0.04 -15.04
CA ALA A 105 -4.19 -1.19 -15.60
C ALA A 105 -2.75 -1.01 -16.09
N GLU A 106 -2.47 0.08 -16.80
CA GLU A 106 -1.12 0.37 -17.32
C GLU A 106 -0.13 0.64 -16.18
N LEU A 107 -0.53 1.42 -15.17
CA LEU A 107 0.32 1.66 -14.01
C LEU A 107 0.60 0.38 -13.23
N PHE A 108 -0.41 -0.50 -13.07
CA PHE A 108 -0.24 -1.81 -12.45
C PHE A 108 0.80 -2.65 -13.20
N ASP A 109 0.65 -2.80 -14.52
CA ASP A 109 1.56 -3.60 -15.33
C ASP A 109 2.99 -3.06 -15.27
N TYR A 110 3.14 -1.73 -15.26
CA TYR A 110 4.43 -1.07 -15.12
C TYR A 110 5.10 -1.41 -13.78
N VAL A 111 4.44 -1.18 -12.64
CA VAL A 111 5.09 -1.42 -11.33
C VAL A 111 5.35 -2.90 -11.05
N VAL A 112 4.51 -3.80 -11.58
CA VAL A 112 4.79 -5.25 -11.57
C VAL A 112 6.04 -5.58 -12.39
N GLY A 113 6.22 -4.93 -13.54
CA GLY A 113 7.44 -5.03 -14.34
C GLY A 113 8.68 -4.56 -13.59
N VAL A 114 8.61 -3.41 -12.93
CA VAL A 114 9.71 -2.86 -12.12
C VAL A 114 10.04 -3.76 -10.94
N ALA A 115 9.04 -4.29 -10.24
CA ALA A 115 9.23 -5.25 -9.15
C ALA A 115 10.04 -6.48 -9.59
N ARG A 116 9.72 -7.04 -10.77
CA ARG A 116 10.46 -8.16 -11.35
C ARG A 116 11.88 -7.78 -11.75
N ALA A 117 12.09 -6.58 -12.26
CA ALA A 117 13.42 -6.07 -12.60
C ALA A 117 14.31 -5.87 -11.35
N GLU A 118 13.71 -5.51 -10.21
CA GLU A 118 14.36 -5.48 -8.89
C GLU A 118 14.59 -6.89 -8.30
N GLY A 119 14.13 -7.95 -8.97
CA GLY A 119 14.33 -9.34 -8.57
C GLY A 119 13.29 -9.91 -7.62
N PHE A 120 12.15 -9.24 -7.43
CA PHE A 120 11.08 -9.67 -6.53
C PHE A 120 9.80 -10.06 -7.27
N GLU A 121 9.01 -10.94 -6.65
CA GLU A 121 7.66 -11.23 -7.12
C GLU A 121 6.66 -10.19 -6.59
N TRP A 122 5.54 -10.04 -7.30
CA TRP A 122 4.43 -9.20 -6.87
C TRP A 122 3.46 -9.97 -5.96
N GLY A 123 3.16 -9.42 -4.78
CA GLY A 123 2.40 -10.10 -3.72
C GLY A 123 0.89 -9.87 -3.71
N SER A 124 0.39 -8.83 -4.40
CA SER A 124 -1.00 -8.38 -4.32
C SER A 124 -1.76 -8.53 -5.65
N ARG A 125 -3.09 -8.39 -5.61
CA ARG A 125 -3.93 -8.34 -6.82
C ARG A 125 -4.10 -6.93 -7.38
N ILE A 126 -3.70 -5.93 -6.60
CA ILE A 126 -3.84 -4.50 -6.88
C ILE A 126 -2.50 -3.82 -6.59
N ALA A 127 -2.33 -2.60 -7.09
CA ALA A 127 -1.21 -1.71 -6.81
C ALA A 127 -1.67 -0.36 -6.24
N GLY A 128 -2.89 -0.31 -5.70
CA GLY A 128 -3.43 0.88 -5.06
C GLY A 128 -4.88 1.13 -5.43
N HIS A 129 -5.39 2.27 -4.98
CA HIS A 129 -6.81 2.61 -5.09
C HIS A 129 -7.06 4.11 -4.99
N LEU A 130 -8.28 4.52 -5.33
CA LEU A 130 -8.77 5.87 -5.07
C LEU A 130 -8.75 6.17 -3.56
N ILE A 131 -8.41 7.40 -3.20
CA ILE A 131 -8.56 7.92 -1.83
C ILE A 131 -9.30 9.26 -1.86
N GLY A 132 -9.97 9.60 -0.76
CA GLY A 132 -10.71 10.86 -0.65
C GLY A 132 -11.54 10.98 0.62
N GLU A 133 -12.63 11.73 0.53
CA GLU A 133 -13.59 11.92 1.63
C GLU A 133 -14.17 10.57 2.08
N PHE A 134 -14.12 10.32 3.39
CA PHE A 134 -14.63 9.10 3.98
C PHE A 134 -16.16 9.04 3.94
N PRO A 135 -16.78 7.89 3.60
CA PRO A 135 -16.17 6.71 3.00
C PRO A 135 -16.13 6.82 1.46
N HIS A 136 -14.95 6.94 0.86
CA HIS A 136 -14.83 7.22 -0.58
C HIS A 136 -15.52 6.14 -1.42
N LYS A 137 -15.49 4.88 -0.95
CA LYS A 137 -16.13 3.73 -1.61
C LYS A 137 -17.63 3.90 -1.78
N LYS A 138 -18.31 4.58 -0.86
CA LYS A 138 -19.76 4.86 -1.01
C LYS A 138 -20.02 6.00 -2.00
N ILE A 139 -19.04 6.89 -2.19
CA ILE A 139 -19.15 8.03 -3.11
C ILE A 139 -18.84 7.61 -4.54
N ALA A 140 -17.73 6.89 -4.74
CA ALA A 140 -17.26 6.47 -6.05
C ALA A 140 -17.89 5.13 -6.52
N GLY A 141 -18.26 4.26 -5.58
CA GLY A 141 -18.72 2.89 -5.85
C GLY A 141 -17.57 1.87 -5.88
N PRO A 142 -17.88 0.56 -6.06
CA PRO A 142 -16.92 -0.54 -5.96
C PRO A 142 -16.25 -0.90 -7.31
N GLY A 143 -16.37 -0.05 -8.32
CA GLY A 143 -15.92 -0.33 -9.68
C GLY A 143 -14.41 -0.53 -9.80
N VAL A 144 -13.99 -1.41 -10.71
CA VAL A 144 -12.58 -1.69 -11.00
C VAL A 144 -11.82 -0.44 -11.42
N GLU A 145 -12.51 0.56 -11.99
CA GLU A 145 -11.89 1.82 -12.37
C GLU A 145 -11.30 2.60 -11.20
N TRP A 146 -11.71 2.31 -9.95
CA TRP A 146 -11.23 2.98 -8.73
C TRP A 146 -10.08 2.25 -8.06
N ILE A 147 -9.52 1.24 -8.74
CA ILE A 147 -8.43 0.40 -8.26
C ILE A 147 -7.32 0.39 -9.33
N ILE A 148 -6.06 0.44 -8.90
CA ILE A 148 -4.90 0.28 -9.78
C ILE A 148 -4.69 -1.23 -9.97
N MET A 149 -5.32 -1.81 -10.98
CA MET A 149 -5.30 -3.26 -11.22
C MET A 149 -5.67 -3.59 -12.67
N PRO A 150 -5.44 -4.84 -13.13
CA PRO A 150 -5.84 -5.26 -14.46
C PRO A 150 -7.34 -5.01 -14.74
N GLY A 151 -7.63 -4.42 -15.90
CA GLY A 151 -8.99 -4.05 -16.32
C GLY A 151 -9.45 -2.65 -15.88
N SER A 152 -8.67 -1.93 -15.08
CA SER A 152 -8.92 -0.53 -14.74
C SER A 152 -8.52 0.40 -15.89
N ASN A 153 -9.38 0.46 -16.92
CA ASN A 153 -9.04 1.07 -18.21
C ASN A 153 -9.46 2.55 -18.34
N LYS A 154 -9.90 3.20 -17.25
CA LYS A 154 -10.20 4.64 -17.28
C LYS A 154 -8.94 5.44 -16.92
N PRO A 155 -8.69 6.60 -17.55
CA PRO A 155 -7.59 7.48 -17.16
C PRO A 155 -7.67 7.83 -15.68
N MET A 156 -6.55 7.73 -14.97
CA MET A 156 -6.51 7.99 -13.52
C MET A 156 -6.72 9.48 -13.20
N ARG A 157 -6.30 10.39 -14.09
CA ARG A 157 -6.51 11.84 -13.96
C ARG A 157 -7.91 12.21 -14.46
N ARG A 158 -8.88 12.16 -13.54
CA ARG A 158 -10.29 12.47 -13.83
C ARG A 158 -11.00 12.95 -12.56
N THR A 159 -12.30 13.22 -12.69
CA THR A 159 -13.14 13.51 -11.53
C THR A 159 -13.97 12.31 -11.08
N ASP A 160 -14.30 12.28 -9.79
CA ASP A 160 -15.24 11.35 -9.20
C ASP A 160 -16.71 11.73 -9.55
N PRO A 161 -17.73 10.94 -9.15
CA PRO A 161 -19.13 11.26 -9.41
C PRO A 161 -19.64 12.58 -8.79
N ARG A 162 -18.88 13.20 -7.86
CA ARG A 162 -19.18 14.51 -7.28
C ARG A 162 -18.40 15.65 -7.95
N GLY A 163 -17.64 15.37 -9.02
CA GLY A 163 -16.86 16.36 -9.76
C GLY A 163 -15.54 16.73 -9.08
N ARG A 164 -15.07 15.96 -8.10
CA ARG A 164 -13.79 16.21 -7.40
C ARG A 164 -12.65 15.50 -8.10
N ILE A 165 -11.47 16.08 -8.08
CA ILE A 165 -10.26 15.46 -8.63
C ILE A 165 -9.99 14.14 -7.90
N CYS A 166 -9.74 13.07 -8.67
CA CYS A 166 -9.40 11.76 -8.13
C CYS A 166 -7.95 11.73 -7.63
N HIS A 167 -7.77 11.51 -6.33
CA HIS A 167 -6.47 11.24 -5.72
C HIS A 167 -6.30 9.73 -5.51
N TRP A 168 -5.06 9.25 -5.55
CA TRP A 168 -4.76 7.82 -5.57
C TRP A 168 -3.70 7.48 -4.52
N ILE A 169 -3.82 6.30 -3.94
CA ILE A 169 -2.71 5.64 -3.25
C ILE A 169 -2.03 4.73 -4.26
N LEU A 170 -0.70 4.75 -4.29
CA LEU A 170 0.11 3.72 -4.92
C LEU A 170 0.69 2.85 -3.82
N GLU A 171 0.41 1.54 -3.89
CA GLU A 171 0.84 0.55 -2.91
C GLU A 171 1.67 -0.55 -3.58
N ILE A 172 2.83 -0.86 -3.01
CA ILE A 172 3.80 -1.83 -3.52
C ILE A 172 3.89 -2.99 -2.54
N HIS A 173 3.58 -4.19 -3.01
CA HIS A 173 3.75 -5.43 -2.23
C HIS A 173 4.77 -6.34 -2.93
N LEU A 174 5.98 -6.38 -2.39
CA LEU A 174 7.06 -7.25 -2.87
C LEU A 174 7.15 -8.51 -2.02
N VAL A 175 7.40 -9.66 -2.64
CA VAL A 175 7.61 -10.93 -1.94
C VAL A 175 8.82 -11.70 -2.48
N ASP A 176 9.58 -12.31 -1.58
CA ASP A 176 10.58 -13.34 -1.85
C ASP A 176 10.06 -14.66 -1.27
N ARG A 177 9.30 -15.41 -2.08
CA ARG A 177 8.69 -16.68 -1.65
C ARG A 177 9.73 -17.76 -1.30
N PRO A 178 10.83 -17.93 -2.07
CA PRO A 178 11.89 -18.87 -1.69
C PRO A 178 12.46 -18.61 -0.29
N ARG A 179 12.60 -17.33 0.11
CA ARG A 179 13.09 -16.97 1.45
C ARG A 179 11.98 -16.81 2.50
N GLY A 180 10.71 -16.85 2.08
CA GLY A 180 9.57 -16.90 2.99
C GLY A 180 9.17 -15.56 3.61
N PHE A 181 9.49 -14.43 2.96
CA PHE A 181 9.11 -13.11 3.46
C PHE A 181 8.75 -12.12 2.34
N GLY A 182 8.15 -11.00 2.72
CA GLY A 182 7.77 -9.91 1.84
C GLY A 182 7.81 -8.57 2.57
N GLY A 183 7.31 -7.54 1.91
CA GLY A 183 7.25 -6.19 2.44
C GLY A 183 6.30 -5.32 1.65
N PHE A 184 5.86 -4.26 2.29
CA PHE A 184 4.83 -3.36 1.81
C PHE A 184 5.26 -1.89 1.95
N TYR A 185 4.87 -1.09 0.97
CA TYR A 185 5.08 0.34 0.95
C TYR A 185 3.93 1.03 0.24
N GLU A 186 3.27 1.96 0.89
CA GLU A 186 2.21 2.76 0.25
C GLU A 186 2.31 4.23 0.63
N GLN A 187 1.85 5.06 -0.28
CA GLN A 187 1.74 6.49 -0.06
C GLN A 187 0.82 7.11 -1.10
N LEU A 188 0.32 8.32 -0.78
CA LEU A 188 -0.33 9.20 -1.73
C LEU A 188 0.50 9.38 -3.00
N LEU A 189 -0.11 9.01 -4.13
CA LEU A 189 0.37 9.32 -5.46
C LEU A 189 -0.11 10.74 -5.80
N ASP A 190 0.75 11.70 -5.52
CA ASP A 190 0.47 13.10 -5.80
C ASP A 190 0.25 13.32 -7.31
N LEU A 191 -0.71 14.18 -7.63
CA LEU A 191 -0.99 14.59 -9.00
C LEU A 191 -0.07 15.72 -9.49
N GLY A 192 0.65 16.37 -8.56
CA GLY A 192 1.44 17.59 -8.79
C GLY A 192 0.71 18.83 -8.32
#